data_AF-A0A845YV50-F1
#
_entry.id   AF-A0A845YV50-F1
#
_cell.length_a   1.000
_cell.length_b   1.000
_cell.length_c   1.000
_cell.angle_alpha   90.00
_cell.angle_beta   90.00
_cell.angle_gamma   90.00
#
_symmetry.space_group_name_H-M   'P 1'
#
loop_
_entity.id
_entity.type
_entity.pdbx_description
1 polymer ?
#
loop_
_entity_poly.entity_id
_entity_poly.type
_entity_poly.pdbx_seq_one_letter_code
_entity_poly.pdbx_strand_id
1 'polypeptide(L)' 'MRFRWLINRKNQQVEIYRSDKEVEILDSPEILSGEDVLPGFILDMTTIL' A
#
# COMPACT_ATOMS: atom_id res chain seq x y z
N MET A 1 -8.28 11.60 -7.49
CA MET A 1 -7.48 10.35 -7.51
C MET A 1 -7.99 9.45 -6.39
N ARG A 2 -8.23 8.17 -6.67
CA ARG A 2 -8.74 7.22 -5.68
C ARG A 2 -7.65 6.19 -5.42
N PHE A 3 -7.09 6.23 -4.21
CA PHE A 3 -6.01 5.35 -3.77
C PHE A 3 -6.61 4.21 -2.97
N ARG A 4 -6.27 2.97 -3.30
CA ARG A 4 -6.75 1.79 -2.60
C ARG A 4 -5.60 0.81 -2.39
N TRP A 5 -5.59 0.19 -1.22
CA TRP A 5 -4.69 -0.90 -0.89
C TRP A 5 -5.46 -2.20 -0.76
N LEU A 6 -4.84 -3.27 -1.24
CA LEU A 6 -5.22 -4.64 -0.90
C LEU A 6 -4.02 -5.27 -0.17
N ILE A 7 -4.24 -5.65 1.08
CA ILE A 7 -3.20 -6.24 1.92
C ILE A 7 -3.35 -7.76 1.87
N ASN A 8 -2.43 -8.42 1.18
CA ASN A 8 -2.35 -9.87 1.09
C ASN A 8 -1.38 -10.40 2.15
N ARG A 9 -1.89 -10.63 3.36
CA ARG A 9 -1.10 -11.12 4.51
C ARG A 9 -0.43 -12.47 4.27
N LYS A 10 -1.09 -13.36 3.51
CA LYS A 10 -0.58 -14.72 3.29
C LYS A 10 0.73 -14.72 2.48
N ASN A 11 0.81 -13.83 1.51
CA ASN A 11 2.01 -13.64 0.69
C ASN A 11 2.89 -12.49 1.19
N GLN A 12 2.50 -11.85 2.31
CA GLN A 12 3.11 -10.64 2.83
C GLN A 12 3.22 -9.52 1.78
N GLN A 13 2.20 -9.35 0.95
CA GLN A 13 2.20 -8.39 -0.15
C GLN A 13 1.19 -7.27 0.07
N VAL A 14 1.47 -6.12 -0.51
CA VAL A 14 0.50 -5.02 -0.63
C VAL A 14 0.37 -4.63 -2.08
N GLU A 15 -0.87 -4.64 -2.58
CA GLU A 15 -1.20 -4.19 -3.91
C GLU A 15 -1.81 -2.79 -3.85
N ILE A 16 -1.27 -1.87 -4.66
CA ILE A 16 -1.65 -0.47 -4.69
C ILE A 16 -2.37 -0.18 -6.01
N TYR A 17 -3.63 0.22 -5.90
CA TYR A 17 -4.50 0.51 -7.02
C TYR A 17 -4.70 2.02 -7.17
N ARG A 18 -4.38 2.54 -8.36
CA ARG A 18 -4.58 3.95 -8.75
C ARG A 18 -5.46 4.00 -9.98
N SER A 19 -6.26 5.07 -10.11
CA SER A 19 -7.26 5.18 -11.19
C SER A 19 -6.68 5.12 -12.62
N ASP A 20 -5.40 5.49 -12.79
CA ASP A 20 -4.78 5.67 -14.11
C ASP A 20 -3.40 4.97 -14.22
N LYS A 21 -3.09 4.01 -13.36
CA LYS A 21 -1.83 3.26 -13.38
C LYS A 21 -2.08 1.77 -13.22
N GLU A 22 -1.13 0.97 -13.70
CA GLU A 22 -1.09 -0.46 -13.37
C GLU A 22 -0.96 -0.67 -11.86
N VAL A 23 -1.38 -1.86 -11.43
CA VAL A 23 -1.28 -2.27 -10.04
C VAL A 23 0.19 -2.38 -9.65
N GLU A 24 0.58 -1.68 -8.61
CA GLU A 24 1.91 -1.77 -8.03
C GLU A 24 1.87 -2.78 -6.88
N ILE A 25 2.77 -3.75 -6.89
CA ILE A 25 2.86 -4.78 -5.86
C ILE A 25 4.14 -4.55 -5.06
N LEU A 26 3.99 -4.40 -3.76
CA LEU A 26 5.10 -4.32 -2.81
C LEU A 26 5.20 -5.64 -2.05
N ASP A 27 6.38 -6.25 -2.08
CA ASP A 27 6.71 -7.46 -1.33
C ASP A 27 7.26 -7.11 0.06
N SER A 28 6.59 -7.62 1.10
CA SER A 28 6.88 -7.42 2.52
C SER A 28 7.26 -5.98 2.90
N PRO A 29 6.46 -4.95 2.51
CA PRO A 29 6.77 -3.59 2.90
C PRO A 29 6.67 -3.44 4.41
N GLU A 30 7.65 -2.76 5.03
CA GLU A 30 7.58 -2.40 6.46
C GLU A 30 6.67 -1.19 6.69
N ILE A 31 6.57 -0.31 5.70
CA ILE A 31 5.89 0.97 5.81
C ILE A 31 5.14 1.27 4.51
N LEU A 32 3.92 1.82 4.61
CA LEU A 32 3.18 2.39 3.48
C LEU A 32 2.95 3.89 3.68
N SER A 33 3.16 4.67 2.60
CA SER A 33 2.88 6.10 2.56
C SER A 33 1.56 6.39 1.85
N GLY A 34 0.79 7.35 2.36
CA GLY A 34 -0.42 7.86 1.71
C GLY A 34 -0.17 8.75 0.48
N GLU A 35 1.10 9.00 0.15
CA GLU A 35 1.56 9.85 -0.97
C GLU A 35 0.81 11.20 -1.05
N ASP A 36 0.52 11.68 -2.26
CA ASP A 36 -0.15 12.96 -2.52
C ASP A 36 -1.64 12.94 -2.12
N VAL A 37 -2.23 11.76 -1.92
CA VAL A 37 -3.64 11.60 -1.57
C VAL A 37 -3.85 11.82 -0.07
N LEU A 38 -2.87 11.39 0.74
CA LEU A 38 -2.83 11.61 2.18
C LEU A 38 -1.40 12.01 2.59
N PRO A 39 -1.02 13.29 2.36
CA PRO A 39 0.33 13.75 2.67
C PRO A 39 0.66 13.56 4.16
N GLY A 40 1.79 12.92 4.44
CA GLY A 40 2.25 12.65 5.80
C GLY A 40 1.61 11.44 6.49
N PHE A 41 0.71 10.72 5.83
CA PHE A 41 0.21 9.46 6.35
C PHE A 41 1.25 8.35 6.18
N ILE A 42 1.53 7.66 7.29
CA ILE A 42 2.46 6.54 7.38
C ILE A 42 1.75 5.39 8.10
N LEU A 43 1.69 4.22 7.47
CA LEU A 43 1.18 2.99 8.07
C LEU A 43 2.31 2.00 8.27
N ASP A 44 2.51 1.57 9.51
CA ASP A 44 3.45 0.52 9.88
C ASP A 44 2.83 -0.87 9.62
N MET A 45 3.44 -1.61 8.71
CA MET A 45 2.98 -2.92 8.26
C MET A 45 3.57 -4.08 9.05
N THR A 46 4.59 -3.84 9.89
CA THR A 46 5.25 -4.89 10.70
C THR A 46 4.31 -5.54 11.72
N THR A 47 3.22 -4.85 12.07
CA THR A 47 2.18 -5.36 12.97
C THR A 47 1.02 -6.03 12.21
N ILE A 48 1.01 -5.94 10.88
CA ILE A 48 -0.09 -6.36 10.00
C ILE A 48 0.30 -7.60 9.18
N LEU A 49 1.46 -7.59 8.52
CA LEU A 49 1.99 -8.67 7.68
C LEU A 49 2.70 -9.76 8.49
#